data_AF-A0A9E4HKQ3-F1
#
_entry.id   AF-A0A9E4HKQ3-F1
#
_cell.length_a   1.000
_cell.length_b   1.000
_cell.length_c   1.000
_cell.angle_alpha   90.00
_cell.angle_beta   90.00
_cell.angle_gamma   90.00
#
_symmetry.space_group_name_H-M   'P 1'
#
loop_
_entity.id
_entity.type
_entity.pdbx_description
1 polymer ?
#
loop_
_entity_poly.entity_id
_entity_poly.type
_entity_poly.pdbx_seq_one_letter_code
_entity_poly.pdbx_strand_id
1 'polypeptide(L)'
;MVTVPVASVMADSARLMGPDGMLVFFAGVANGTMGPLDMSRVYLGNAQYTGTSGSSIEDQALVLAKAVGGTLSPDLNLAAVGGIDSGRDGMQAVLEGRFAGKVVIFPQISGVPLLGLDELAEKYPRIGEALGERGEWTPEAERILIETHAATADR
;
A
#
# COMPACT_ATOMS: atom_id res chain seq x y z
N MET A 1 -8.19 11.20 8.01
CA MET A 1 -8.60 10.03 7.21
C MET A 1 -8.37 8.78 8.05
N VAL A 2 -9.28 7.82 8.02
CA VAL A 2 -9.17 6.55 8.75
C VAL A 2 -9.07 5.41 7.75
N THR A 3 -7.98 4.66 7.80
CA THR A 3 -7.65 3.60 6.82
C THR A 3 -7.60 2.20 7.41
N VAL A 4 -8.29 1.98 8.52
CA VAL A 4 -8.39 0.69 9.20
C VAL A 4 -9.84 0.19 9.19
N PRO A 5 -10.13 -1.06 8.76
CA PRO A 5 -11.51 -1.56 8.61
C PRO A 5 -12.15 -1.97 9.95
N VAL A 6 -11.98 -1.17 11.00
CA VAL A 6 -12.48 -1.47 12.34
C VAL A 6 -13.44 -0.37 12.79
N ALA A 7 -14.73 -0.71 12.90
CA ALA A 7 -15.81 0.24 13.14
C ALA A 7 -15.64 1.04 14.44
N SER A 8 -15.20 0.40 15.52
CA SER A 8 -14.94 1.08 16.80
C SER A 8 -13.81 2.11 16.67
N VAL A 9 -12.73 1.77 15.97
CA VAL A 9 -11.61 2.70 15.73
C VAL A 9 -12.05 3.86 14.83
N MET A 10 -12.87 3.60 13.83
CA MET A 10 -13.47 4.65 12.99
C MET A 10 -14.36 5.61 13.82
N ALA A 11 -15.21 5.07 14.70
CA ALA A 11 -16.05 5.85 15.59
C ALA A 11 -15.21 6.69 16.57
N ASP A 12 -14.19 6.11 17.18
CA ASP A 12 -13.31 6.82 18.11
C ASP A 12 -12.49 7.91 17.41
N SER A 13 -12.12 7.71 16.15
CA SER A 13 -11.45 8.73 15.33
C SER A 13 -12.29 10.00 15.16
N ALA A 14 -13.62 9.90 15.19
CA ALA A 14 -14.50 11.06 15.13
C ALA A 14 -14.35 11.98 16.36
N ARG A 15 -13.90 11.45 17.50
CA ARG A 15 -13.65 12.24 18.72
C ARG A 15 -12.41 13.14 18.58
N LEU A 16 -11.47 12.76 17.73
CA LEU A 16 -10.23 13.50 17.45
C LEU A 16 -10.41 14.57 16.37
N MET A 17 -11.54 14.54 15.65
CA MET A 17 -11.85 15.51 14.62
C MET A 17 -12.20 16.87 15.22
N GLY A 18 -11.78 17.94 14.54
CA GLY A 18 -12.20 19.30 14.86
C GLY A 18 -13.74 19.46 14.82
N PRO A 19 -14.29 20.48 15.49
CA PRO A 19 -15.75 20.64 15.64
C PRO A 19 -16.54 20.64 14.32
N ASP A 20 -15.96 21.22 13.26
CA ASP A 20 -16.47 21.37 11.90
C ASP A 20 -15.68 20.54 10.87
N GLY A 21 -14.90 19.57 11.35
CA GLY A 21 -14.00 18.79 10.51
C GLY A 21 -14.71 17.81 9.58
N MET A 22 -13.94 17.29 8.61
CA MET A 22 -14.36 16.19 7.75
C MET A 22 -13.58 14.91 8.10
N LEU A 23 -14.31 13.86 8.46
CA LEU A 23 -13.76 12.51 8.63
C LEU A 23 -14.00 11.69 7.37
N VAL A 24 -12.92 11.27 6.74
CA VAL A 24 -12.93 10.40 5.56
C VAL A 24 -12.61 8.96 5.98
N PHE A 25 -13.51 8.03 5.69
CA PHE A 25 -13.32 6.59 5.89
C PHE A 25 -12.87 5.93 4.57
N PHE A 26 -11.71 5.25 4.60
CA PHE A 26 -11.15 4.59 3.41
C PHE A 26 -10.39 3.32 3.80
N ALA A 27 -11.10 2.20 4.01
CA ALA A 27 -10.47 1.01 4.58
C ALA A 27 -11.02 -0.35 4.13
N GLY A 28 -11.97 -0.41 3.19
CA GLY A 28 -12.56 -1.69 2.76
C GLY A 28 -13.35 -2.39 3.87
N VAL A 29 -14.15 -1.63 4.62
CA VAL A 29 -15.02 -2.16 5.69
C VAL A 29 -16.03 -3.15 5.10
N ALA A 30 -16.24 -4.30 5.75
CA ALA A 30 -17.21 -5.29 5.31
C ALA A 30 -18.64 -4.72 5.34
N ASN A 31 -19.40 -4.96 4.27
CA ASN A 31 -20.80 -4.51 4.17
C ASN A 31 -21.64 -5.00 5.37
N GLY A 32 -22.46 -4.11 5.93
CA GLY A 32 -23.26 -4.39 7.12
C GLY A 32 -22.53 -4.20 8.45
N THR A 33 -21.25 -3.84 8.43
CA THR A 33 -20.51 -3.44 9.63
C THR A 33 -21.03 -2.10 10.13
N MET A 34 -21.44 -2.04 11.39
CA MET A 34 -22.03 -0.85 12.02
C MET A 34 -21.12 -0.30 13.12
N GLY A 35 -21.09 1.02 13.29
CA GLY A 35 -20.38 1.71 14.37
C GLY A 35 -21.12 2.97 14.82
N PRO A 36 -21.05 3.33 16.11
CA PRO A 36 -21.75 4.51 16.63
C PRO A 36 -21.05 5.80 16.18
N LEU A 37 -21.80 6.76 15.63
CA LEU A 37 -21.32 8.11 15.33
C LEU A 37 -22.28 9.14 15.94
N ASP A 38 -21.71 10.20 16.54
CA ASP A 38 -22.51 11.33 17.00
C ASP A 38 -22.90 12.21 15.80
N MET A 39 -24.13 12.03 15.33
CA MET A 39 -24.71 12.78 14.23
C MET A 39 -25.08 14.22 14.63
N SER A 40 -25.10 14.54 15.92
CA SER A 40 -25.38 15.91 16.40
C SER A 40 -24.32 16.89 15.93
N ARG A 41 -23.09 16.41 15.81
CA ARG A 41 -21.96 17.18 15.27
C ARG A 41 -22.19 17.68 13.85
N VAL A 42 -22.98 16.96 13.04
CA VAL A 42 -23.27 17.37 11.66
C VAL A 42 -24.17 18.60 11.65
N TYR A 43 -25.34 18.54 12.29
CA TYR A 43 -26.32 19.63 12.20
C TYR A 43 -26.09 20.78 13.20
N LEU A 44 -25.38 20.55 14.31
CA LEU A 44 -25.02 21.60 15.28
C LEU A 44 -23.63 22.20 15.04
N GLY A 45 -22.71 21.40 14.49
CA GLY A 45 -21.28 21.74 14.41
C GLY A 45 -20.71 21.79 13.00
N ASN A 46 -21.52 21.53 11.96
CA ASN A 46 -21.10 21.48 10.56
C ASN A 46 -20.02 20.41 10.26
N ALA A 47 -19.94 19.37 11.09
CA ALA A 47 -19.07 18.22 10.84
C ALA A 47 -19.52 17.42 9.61
N GLN A 48 -18.57 16.75 8.96
CA GLN A 48 -18.82 15.91 7.80
C GLN A 48 -18.23 14.51 8.00
N TYR A 49 -19.02 13.48 7.68
CA TYR A 49 -18.58 12.09 7.64
C TYR A 49 -18.76 11.56 6.23
N THR A 50 -17.70 11.08 5.60
CA THR A 50 -17.74 10.62 4.21
C THR A 50 -16.92 9.35 4.01
N GLY A 51 -17.32 8.54 3.04
CA GLY A 51 -16.55 7.40 2.55
C GLY A 51 -16.41 7.48 1.04
N THR A 52 -15.23 7.14 0.52
CA THR A 52 -14.95 7.14 -0.92
C THR A 52 -14.58 5.73 -1.35
N SER A 53 -15.21 5.20 -2.41
CA SER A 53 -14.95 3.83 -2.88
C SER A 53 -13.87 3.73 -3.96
N GLY A 54 -13.21 4.83 -4.33
CA GLY A 54 -12.13 4.80 -5.33
C GLY A 54 -11.83 6.16 -5.95
N SER A 55 -11.03 6.11 -7.01
CA SER A 55 -10.55 7.27 -7.76
C SER A 55 -11.00 7.16 -9.22
N SER A 56 -11.42 8.28 -9.82
CA SER A 56 -11.66 8.37 -11.26
C SER A 56 -10.36 8.15 -12.04
N ILE A 57 -10.44 7.96 -13.36
CA ILE A 57 -9.24 7.87 -14.21
C ILE A 57 -8.45 9.18 -14.13
N GLU A 58 -9.15 10.30 -14.06
CA GLU A 58 -8.58 11.63 -13.93
C GLU A 58 -7.82 11.79 -12.61
N ASP A 59 -8.38 11.31 -11.50
CA ASP A 59 -7.70 11.30 -10.20
C ASP A 59 -6.43 10.44 -10.24
N GLN A 60 -6.47 9.27 -10.88
CA GLN A 60 -5.31 8.39 -11.03
C GLN A 60 -4.23 9.02 -11.90
N ALA A 61 -4.62 9.69 -13.00
CA ALA A 61 -3.69 10.42 -13.85
C ALA A 61 -3.00 11.56 -13.09
N LEU A 62 -3.72 12.26 -12.21
CA LEU A 62 -3.13 13.29 -11.34
C LEU A 62 -2.10 12.71 -10.36
N VAL A 63 -2.36 11.54 -9.78
CA VAL A 63 -1.39 10.84 -8.92
C VAL A 63 -0.12 10.48 -9.71
N LEU A 64 -0.26 9.96 -10.92
CA LEU A 64 0.87 9.65 -11.80
C LEU A 64 1.66 10.91 -12.16
N ALA A 65 0.98 12.01 -12.52
CA ALA A 65 1.64 13.28 -12.82
C ALA A 65 2.45 13.81 -11.62
N LYS A 66 1.92 13.69 -10.40
CA LYS A 66 2.63 14.08 -9.17
C LYS A 66 3.85 13.21 -8.90
N ALA A 67 3.75 11.90 -9.18
CA ALA A 67 4.85 10.95 -9.04
C ALA A 67 5.97 11.24 -10.03
N VAL A 68 5.64 11.40 -11.31
CA VAL A 68 6.59 11.79 -12.37
C VAL A 68 7.22 13.16 -12.07
N GLY A 69 6.44 14.09 -11.52
CA GLY A 69 6.91 15.42 -11.11
C GLY A 69 7.70 15.45 -9.79
N GLY A 70 7.90 14.33 -9.11
CA GLY A 70 8.66 14.25 -7.85
C GLY A 70 7.96 14.89 -6.62
N THR A 71 6.70 15.29 -6.76
CA THR A 71 5.89 15.87 -5.66
C THR A 71 5.19 14.82 -4.81
N LEU A 72 5.29 13.55 -5.22
CA LEU A 72 4.83 12.36 -4.52
C LEU A 72 5.82 11.23 -4.79
N SER A 73 6.36 10.58 -3.76
CA SER A 73 7.20 9.38 -3.93
C SER A 73 6.47 8.16 -3.37
N PRO A 74 6.31 7.07 -4.14
CA PRO A 74 5.74 5.81 -3.65
C PRO A 74 6.80 4.88 -3.03
N ASP A 75 8.08 5.22 -3.08
CA ASP A 75 9.21 4.28 -2.98
C ASP A 75 9.28 3.57 -1.62
N LEU A 76 8.91 4.27 -0.55
CA LEU A 76 8.85 3.70 0.81
C LEU A 76 7.61 2.82 1.05
N ASN A 77 6.66 2.76 0.12
CA ASN A 77 5.49 1.90 0.29
C ASN A 77 5.77 0.46 -0.07
N LEU A 78 6.86 0.14 -0.79
CA LEU A 78 7.16 -1.25 -1.11
C LEU A 78 7.83 -1.92 0.10
N ALA A 79 7.23 -3.01 0.59
CA ALA A 79 7.74 -3.73 1.75
C ALA A 79 8.29 -5.12 1.40
N ALA A 80 7.77 -5.75 0.34
CA ALA A 80 8.21 -7.07 -0.07
C ALA A 80 8.04 -7.30 -1.58
N VAL A 81 8.90 -8.16 -2.13
CA VAL A 81 8.89 -8.56 -3.54
C VAL A 81 8.98 -10.07 -3.68
N GLY A 82 8.46 -10.60 -4.78
CA GLY A 82 8.60 -12.01 -5.15
C GLY A 82 8.39 -12.22 -6.64
N GLY A 83 8.84 -13.38 -7.15
CA GLY A 83 8.54 -13.81 -8.51
C GLY A 83 7.15 -14.41 -8.65
N ILE A 84 6.77 -14.80 -9.88
CA ILE A 84 5.44 -15.33 -10.19
C ILE A 84 5.02 -16.52 -9.30
N ASP A 85 5.99 -17.36 -8.93
CA ASP A 85 5.79 -18.53 -8.08
C ASP A 85 5.31 -18.17 -6.67
N SER A 86 5.58 -16.93 -6.24
CA SER A 86 5.23 -16.40 -4.92
C SER A 86 3.82 -15.81 -4.85
N GLY A 87 3.00 -15.91 -5.90
CA GLY A 87 1.66 -15.29 -5.93
C GLY A 87 0.74 -15.73 -4.78
N ARG A 88 0.75 -17.03 -4.44
CA ARG A 88 -0.03 -17.58 -3.31
C ARG A 88 0.46 -17.01 -1.98
N ASP A 89 1.77 -17.03 -1.77
CA ASP A 89 2.39 -16.56 -0.53
C ASP A 89 2.21 -15.04 -0.37
N GLY A 90 2.20 -14.30 -1.49
CA GLY A 90 1.89 -12.87 -1.54
C GLY A 90 0.49 -12.58 -1.03
N MET A 91 -0.50 -13.34 -1.49
CA MET A 91 -1.87 -13.19 -1.00
C MET A 91 -1.98 -13.57 0.48
N GLN A 92 -1.37 -14.67 0.91
CA GLN A 92 -1.39 -15.06 2.33
C GLN A 92 -0.76 -13.98 3.22
N ALA A 93 0.37 -13.41 2.80
CA ALA A 93 1.04 -12.34 3.53
C ALA A 93 0.19 -11.08 3.69
N VAL A 94 -0.62 -10.73 2.69
CA VAL A 94 -1.56 -9.61 2.76
C VAL A 94 -2.69 -9.90 3.75
N LEU A 95 -3.24 -11.11 3.76
CA LEU A 95 -4.30 -11.50 4.71
C LEU A 95 -3.81 -11.48 6.17
N GLU A 96 -2.56 -11.88 6.39
CA GLU A 96 -1.94 -11.91 7.71
C GLU A 96 -1.35 -10.56 8.14
N GLY A 97 -1.31 -9.58 7.24
CA GLY A 97 -0.66 -8.29 7.51
C GLY A 97 0.85 -8.44 7.78
N ARG A 98 1.50 -9.44 7.16
CA ARG A 98 2.90 -9.80 7.44
C ARG A 98 3.91 -8.70 7.14
N PHE A 99 3.61 -7.86 6.16
CA PHE A 99 4.46 -6.73 5.75
C PHE A 99 3.74 -5.39 5.94
N ALA A 100 4.44 -4.42 6.52
CA ALA A 100 3.95 -3.06 6.71
C ALA A 100 4.11 -2.22 5.43
N GLY A 101 3.42 -2.61 4.36
CA GLY A 101 3.45 -1.93 3.07
C GLY A 101 2.89 -2.79 1.93
N LYS A 102 3.23 -2.42 0.70
CA LYS A 102 2.84 -3.14 -0.51
C LYS A 102 3.73 -4.35 -0.73
N VAL A 103 3.09 -5.42 -1.20
CA VAL A 103 3.75 -6.60 -1.74
C VAL A 103 3.64 -6.55 -3.26
N VAL A 104 4.75 -6.69 -3.98
CA VAL A 104 4.77 -6.73 -5.45
C VAL A 104 5.22 -8.10 -5.93
N ILE A 105 4.42 -8.69 -6.81
CA ILE A 105 4.75 -9.91 -7.53
C ILE A 105 5.17 -9.51 -8.94
N PHE A 106 6.41 -9.84 -9.32
CA PHE A 106 6.94 -9.59 -10.64
C PHE A 106 6.65 -10.81 -11.53
N PRO A 107 5.70 -10.73 -12.47
CA PRO A 107 5.30 -11.89 -13.27
C PRO A 107 6.39 -12.38 -14.23
N GLN A 108 7.32 -11.52 -14.61
CA GLN A 108 8.41 -11.82 -15.54
C GLN A 108 9.63 -12.51 -14.89
N ILE A 109 9.63 -12.73 -13.58
CA ILE A 109 10.73 -13.39 -12.86
C ILE A 109 10.24 -14.66 -12.16
N SER A 110 11.11 -15.66 -12.03
CA SER A 110 10.84 -16.94 -11.35
C SER A 110 11.98 -17.29 -10.39
N GLY A 111 11.71 -18.16 -9.41
CA GLY A 111 12.72 -18.64 -8.45
C GLY A 111 13.09 -17.65 -7.35
N VAL A 112 12.46 -16.47 -7.30
CA VAL A 112 12.56 -15.51 -6.20
C VAL A 112 11.39 -15.73 -5.25
N PRO A 113 11.61 -16.25 -4.04
CA PRO A 113 10.55 -16.37 -3.04
C PRO A 113 10.10 -14.99 -2.55
N LEU A 114 8.98 -14.94 -1.85
CA LEU A 114 8.50 -13.70 -1.25
C LEU A 114 9.39 -13.25 -0.08
N LEU A 115 10.08 -12.13 -0.26
CA LEU A 115 11.04 -11.59 0.70
C LEU A 115 10.72 -10.14 1.03
N GLY A 116 10.86 -9.77 2.31
CA GLY A 116 10.95 -8.37 2.70
C GLY A 116 12.20 -7.71 2.12
N LEU A 117 12.23 -6.38 1.99
CA LEU A 117 13.39 -5.70 1.41
C LEU A 117 14.70 -5.95 2.19
N ASP A 118 14.63 -6.05 3.52
CA ASP A 118 15.79 -6.38 4.36
C ASP A 118 16.30 -7.81 4.06
N GLU A 119 15.39 -8.79 4.01
CA GLU A 119 15.71 -10.20 3.70
C GLU A 119 16.24 -10.35 2.26
N LEU A 120 15.70 -9.56 1.34
CA LEU A 120 16.16 -9.48 -0.06
C LEU A 120 17.60 -8.97 -0.12
N ALA A 121 17.92 -7.92 0.64
CA ALA A 121 19.27 -7.36 0.69
C ALA A 121 20.28 -8.35 1.27
N GLU A 122 19.91 -9.12 2.30
CA GLU A 122 20.76 -10.17 2.86
C GLU A 122 21.00 -11.32 1.87
N LYS A 123 19.94 -11.78 1.21
CA LYS A 123 19.99 -12.94 0.31
C LYS A 123 20.61 -12.60 -1.05
N TYR A 124 20.39 -11.39 -1.53
CA TYR A 124 20.88 -10.90 -2.81
C TYR A 124 21.62 -9.55 -2.62
N PRO A 125 22.87 -9.56 -2.12
CA PRO A 125 23.60 -8.35 -1.76
C PRO A 125 23.69 -7.31 -2.88
N ARG A 126 23.83 -7.76 -4.14
CA ARG A 126 23.87 -6.87 -5.30
C ARG A 126 22.56 -6.10 -5.52
N ILE A 127 21.41 -6.69 -5.16
CA ILE A 127 20.11 -6.01 -5.20
C ILE A 127 20.00 -5.07 -3.98
N GLY A 128 20.46 -5.53 -2.81
CA GLY A 128 20.52 -4.73 -1.59
C GLY A 128 21.34 -3.44 -1.74
N GLU A 129 22.50 -3.51 -2.39
CA GLU A 129 23.36 -2.35 -2.70
C GLU A 129 22.69 -1.32 -3.62
N ALA A 130 21.66 -1.73 -4.38
CA ALA A 130 20.91 -0.87 -5.27
C ALA A 130 19.65 -0.25 -4.62
N LEU A 131 19.32 -0.62 -3.38
CA LEU A 131 18.25 0.04 -2.62
C LEU A 131 18.66 1.49 -2.28
N GLY A 132 17.66 2.32 -1.99
CA GLY A 132 17.90 3.69 -1.57
C GLY A 132 18.53 3.78 -0.18
N GLU A 133 18.95 4.98 0.22
CA GLU A 133 19.62 5.22 1.51
C GLU A 133 18.79 4.79 2.74
N ARG A 134 17.45 4.72 2.59
CA ARG A 134 16.52 4.31 3.64
C ARG A 134 16.03 2.87 3.45
N GLY A 135 16.67 2.12 2.55
CA GLY A 135 16.24 0.78 2.16
C GLY A 135 15.03 0.76 1.23
N GLU A 136 14.66 1.91 0.63
CA GLU A 136 13.53 1.97 -0.29
C GLU A 136 13.82 1.30 -1.64
N TRP A 137 12.76 0.84 -2.29
CA TRP A 137 12.85 0.29 -3.64
C TRP A 137 13.29 1.35 -4.65
N THR A 138 14.13 0.96 -5.62
CA THR A 138 14.62 1.86 -6.67
C THR A 138 14.48 1.23 -8.05
N PRO A 139 14.47 2.04 -9.13
CA PRO A 139 14.55 1.52 -10.49
C PRO A 139 15.80 0.66 -10.75
N GLU A 140 16.91 0.94 -10.07
CA GLU A 140 18.15 0.16 -10.18
C GLU A 140 17.97 -1.24 -9.58
N ALA A 141 17.42 -1.33 -8.36
CA ALA A 141 17.14 -2.59 -7.69
C ALA A 141 16.18 -3.46 -8.54
N GLU A 142 15.14 -2.85 -9.12
CA GLU A 142 14.21 -3.53 -10.02
C GLU A 142 14.90 -4.08 -11.26
N ARG A 143 15.76 -3.27 -11.90
CA ARG A 143 16.48 -3.70 -13.10
C ARG A 143 17.39 -4.89 -12.78
N ILE A 144 18.17 -4.82 -11.70
CA ILE A 144 19.06 -5.93 -11.30
C ILE A 144 18.25 -7.18 -10.95
N LEU A 145 17.13 -7.05 -10.24
CA LEU A 145 16.23 -8.17 -9.93
C LEU A 145 15.75 -8.86 -11.21
N ILE A 146 15.25 -8.08 -12.18
CA ILE A 146 14.75 -8.61 -13.46
C ILE A 146 15.88 -9.24 -14.27
N GLU A 147 17.03 -8.58 -14.43
CA GLU A 147 18.16 -9.13 -15.19
C GLU A 147 18.70 -10.42 -14.58
N THR A 148 18.66 -10.55 -13.25
CA THR A 148 19.19 -11.73 -12.54
C THR A 148 18.21 -12.91 -12.57
N HIS A 149 16.90 -12.64 -12.55
CA HIS A 149 15.86 -13.65 -12.34
C HIS A 149 14.79 -13.73 -13.43
N ALA A 150 14.99 -13.05 -14.57
CA ALA A 150 14.10 -13.14 -15.71
C ALA A 150 13.81 -14.60 -16.02
N ALA A 151 12.53 -14.96 -16.07
CA ALA A 151 12.12 -16.27 -16.51
C ALA A 151 12.64 -16.44 -17.95
N THR A 152 13.56 -17.37 -18.18
CA THR A 152 13.89 -17.78 -19.54
C THR A 152 12.59 -18.23 -20.18
N ALA A 153 12.17 -17.53 -21.23
CA ALA A 153 11.05 -17.96 -22.05
C ALA A 153 11.44 -19.31 -22.67
N ASP A 154 11.00 -20.39 -22.02
CA ASP A 154 10.99 -21.69 -22.66
C ASP A 154 10.10 -21.55 -23.89
N ARG A 155 10.71 -21.77 -25.05
CA ARG A 155 10.08 -21.75 -26.37
C ARG A 155 9.28 -23.01 -26.61
#